data_AF-A0A9N9FUQ0-F1
#
_entry.id   AF-A0A9N9FUQ0-F1
#
_cell.length_a   1.000
_cell.length_b   1.000
_cell.length_c   1.000
_cell.angle_alpha   90.00
_cell.angle_beta   90.00
_cell.angle_gamma   90.00
#
_symmetry.space_group_name_H-M   'P 1'
#
loop_
_entity.id
_entity.type
_entity.pdbx_description
1 polymer ?
#
loop_
_entity_poly.entity_id
_entity_poly.type
_entity_poly.pdbx_seq_one_letter_code
_entity_poly.pdbx_strand_id
1 'polypeptide(L)'
;MQAQPTRQLRNSIRKRGQSSVSIQWKLRDHSTVLLRSTRRKANSTAMFVKKGSSPKKTTITQRRGLKRSKGSQKNNKIIDHYYDDTEEEEEEEGPTISLFLTIPPEIFAVICAYLPPAELFTLSRVCRRFRGFLWSTTSAVTESIWRVSRTTFLRYPNMAPPTGLAELEYLRLVMEKGCMFCDKEDGLTIYWEFQIRCCTGCLEKITIRDYHLSSKLKRMNVPQDIIFGLPYLLRCNTPKYDGKIFLQSDIQRVHEEYLVAPDKEAWVTQKNAEILAFLQDARERAKDTQTNQKILIMIERGRRYKIISAKIKELAKELRNSKTSIGQTEYLLKRCPSYRRVVDVPKPFTERSWNALVKKLEVELPNARQLSRGILPSNDEIWEIREELRERVRRLQARLAETFDENY
;
A
#
# COMPACT_ATOMS: atom_id res chain seq x y z
N MET A 1 48.09 -53.59 9.08
CA MET A 1 47.03 -54.09 8.19
C MET A 1 45.71 -54.10 8.94
N GLN A 2 44.70 -53.53 8.30
CA GLN A 2 43.26 -53.72 8.52
C GLN A 2 42.61 -53.18 9.81
N ALA A 3 41.36 -52.76 9.61
CA ALA A 3 40.63 -51.75 10.33
C ALA A 3 39.26 -52.28 10.81
N GLN A 4 38.74 -51.57 11.82
CA GLN A 4 37.33 -51.42 12.23
C GLN A 4 36.59 -52.62 12.88
N PRO A 5 35.45 -52.40 13.60
CA PRO A 5 34.70 -51.14 13.82
C PRO A 5 34.31 -50.81 15.28
N THR A 6 34.13 -49.50 15.54
CA THR A 6 33.52 -48.90 16.73
C THR A 6 31.99 -48.93 16.68
N ARG A 7 31.37 -49.34 17.81
CA ARG A 7 29.92 -49.45 18.01
C ARG A 7 29.37 -48.19 18.70
N GLN A 8 28.15 -47.84 18.30
CA GLN A 8 27.35 -46.66 18.58
C GLN A 8 27.08 -46.37 20.06
N LEU A 9 27.02 -45.08 20.43
CA LEU A 9 26.26 -44.58 21.57
C LEU A 9 25.37 -43.41 21.12
N ARG A 10 24.07 -43.58 21.37
CA ARG A 10 22.97 -42.71 20.97
C ARG A 10 22.99 -41.41 21.79
N ASN A 11 23.04 -40.26 21.10
CA ASN A 11 22.80 -38.96 21.70
C ASN A 11 21.30 -38.66 21.79
N SER A 12 20.80 -38.45 23.01
CA SER A 12 19.52 -37.82 23.29
C SER A 12 19.74 -36.30 23.35
N ILE A 13 19.40 -35.59 22.28
CA ILE A 13 19.37 -34.12 22.25
C ILE A 13 17.92 -33.69 22.52
N ARG A 14 17.64 -33.27 23.75
CA ARG A 14 16.46 -32.47 24.09
C ARG A 14 16.57 -31.13 23.36
N LYS A 15 15.76 -30.94 22.31
CA LYS A 15 15.51 -29.62 21.71
C LYS A 15 14.87 -28.72 22.78
N ARG A 16 15.62 -27.76 23.32
CA ARG A 16 15.04 -26.60 24.01
C ARG A 16 14.64 -25.59 22.95
N GLY A 17 13.35 -25.29 22.89
CA GLY A 17 12.77 -24.33 21.98
C GLY A 17 13.36 -22.94 22.18
N GLN A 18 13.75 -22.31 21.06
CA GLN A 18 13.97 -20.88 20.99
C GLN A 18 12.62 -20.18 21.21
N SER A 19 12.52 -19.39 22.26
CA SER A 19 11.39 -18.49 22.49
C SER A 19 11.48 -17.31 21.51
N SER A 20 10.80 -17.42 20.36
CA SER A 20 10.51 -16.25 19.53
C SER A 20 9.42 -15.45 20.24
N VAL A 21 9.82 -14.44 21.02
CA VAL A 21 8.88 -13.51 21.64
C VAL A 21 8.39 -12.55 20.56
N SER A 22 7.13 -12.75 20.16
CA SER A 22 6.37 -11.86 19.29
C SER A 22 6.48 -10.41 19.79
N ILE A 23 6.81 -9.49 18.89
CA ILE A 23 6.84 -8.06 19.19
C ILE A 23 5.40 -7.63 19.50
N GLN A 24 5.08 -7.49 20.78
CA GLN A 24 3.79 -6.96 21.20
C GLN A 24 3.74 -5.46 20.91
N TRP A 25 3.34 -5.11 19.69
CA TRP A 25 3.10 -3.74 19.32
C TRP A 25 1.85 -3.23 20.03
N LYS A 26 1.98 -2.21 20.91
CA LYS A 26 0.87 -1.28 21.20
C LYS A 26 0.65 -0.39 19.97
N LEU A 27 0.13 -0.97 18.89
CA LEU A 27 -0.37 -0.22 17.73
C LEU A 27 -1.69 0.44 18.11
N ARG A 28 -1.87 1.72 17.76
CA ARG A 28 -3.17 2.39 17.87
C ARG A 28 -4.17 1.68 16.94
N ASP A 29 -5.31 1.32 17.50
CA ASP A 29 -6.45 0.77 16.78
C ASP A 29 -7.01 1.78 15.77
N HIS A 30 -6.92 1.46 14.48
CA HIS A 30 -7.53 2.22 13.38
C HIS A 30 -9.08 2.15 13.34
N SER A 31 -9.75 1.64 14.38
CA SER A 31 -11.20 1.41 14.39
C SER A 31 -12.02 2.58 14.95
N THR A 32 -11.42 3.60 15.58
CA THR A 32 -12.20 4.69 16.22
C THR A 32 -12.49 5.90 15.33
N VAL A 33 -11.88 6.02 14.14
CA VAL A 33 -11.99 7.25 13.33
C VAL A 33 -12.98 7.15 12.15
N LEU A 34 -13.39 5.94 11.71
CA LEU A 34 -14.24 5.79 10.52
C LEU A 34 -15.72 5.43 10.77
N LEU A 35 -16.16 5.26 12.02
CA LEU A 35 -17.57 5.08 12.38
C LEU A 35 -18.33 6.40 12.69
N ARG A 36 -17.72 7.56 12.45
CA ARG A 36 -18.37 8.87 12.61
C ARG A 36 -18.19 9.75 11.37
N SER A 37 -18.80 9.37 10.25
CA SER A 37 -18.96 10.31 9.12
C SER A 37 -20.23 10.12 8.29
N THR A 38 -21.37 9.93 8.95
CA THR A 38 -22.71 10.24 8.38
C THR A 38 -23.54 11.04 9.38
N ARG A 39 -23.10 12.26 9.69
CA ARG A 39 -24.00 13.36 10.09
C ARG A 39 -23.35 14.70 9.75
N ARG A 40 -23.74 15.27 8.61
CA ARG A 40 -23.38 16.65 8.26
C ARG A 40 -24.10 17.62 9.21
N LYS A 41 -23.27 18.43 9.87
CA LYS A 41 -23.37 19.89 10.10
C LYS A 41 -24.70 20.46 10.63
N ALA A 42 -24.64 20.96 11.86
CA ALA A 42 -25.15 22.28 12.20
C ALA A 42 -24.02 23.09 12.86
N ASN A 43 -23.91 24.35 12.43
CA ASN A 43 -22.80 25.27 12.69
C ASN A 43 -22.75 25.74 14.16
N SER A 44 -21.54 25.95 14.69
CA SER A 44 -21.29 26.98 15.70
C SER A 44 -19.86 27.48 15.55
N THR A 45 -19.75 28.68 15.00
CA THR A 45 -18.51 29.44 14.88
C THR A 45 -18.37 30.29 16.15
N ALA A 46 -17.52 29.88 17.08
CA ALA A 46 -17.10 30.73 18.20
C ALA A 46 -15.64 31.13 17.96
N MET A 47 -15.44 32.37 17.50
CA MET A 47 -14.12 33.01 17.49
C MET A 47 -13.94 33.87 18.74
N PHE A 48 -12.83 33.63 19.42
CA PHE A 48 -12.22 34.51 20.40
C PHE A 48 -11.82 35.84 19.74
N VAL A 49 -12.26 36.97 20.30
CA VAL A 49 -11.61 38.28 20.11
C VAL A 49 -11.44 38.99 21.45
N LYS A 50 -10.26 39.61 21.59
CA LYS A 50 -9.70 40.30 22.74
C LYS A 50 -10.46 41.59 23.13
N LYS A 51 -10.25 41.98 24.40
CA LYS A 51 -10.67 43.21 25.09
C LYS A 51 -10.37 44.51 24.31
N GLY A 52 -11.27 45.49 24.44
CA GLY A 52 -11.02 46.91 24.15
C GLY A 52 -12.28 47.77 24.05
N SER A 53 -12.53 48.57 25.10
CA SER A 53 -13.02 49.97 25.10
C SER A 53 -14.32 50.39 24.36
N SER A 54 -15.27 50.89 25.16
CA SER A 54 -16.52 51.61 24.83
C SER A 54 -16.32 52.97 24.10
N PRO A 55 -17.36 53.83 23.91
CA PRO A 55 -18.51 53.68 23.01
C PRO A 55 -18.78 54.98 22.19
N LYS A 56 -19.45 54.95 21.01
CA LYS A 56 -20.21 56.12 20.53
C LYS A 56 -21.51 55.74 19.82
N LYS A 57 -22.49 56.56 20.17
CA LYS A 57 -23.93 56.54 19.93
C LYS A 57 -24.33 56.66 18.45
N THR A 58 -25.65 56.58 18.27
CA THR A 58 -26.51 57.20 17.25
C THR A 58 -26.90 56.34 16.05
N THR A 59 -28.12 56.34 15.54
CA THR A 59 -29.47 56.82 15.93
C THR A 59 -30.37 56.37 14.77
N ILE A 60 -31.56 55.80 15.05
CA ILE A 60 -32.82 55.85 14.25
C ILE A 60 -32.71 55.38 12.77
N THR A 61 -33.52 54.44 12.29
CA THR A 61 -34.83 54.76 11.69
C THR A 61 -35.66 53.50 11.51
N GLN A 62 -36.84 53.49 12.13
CA GLN A 62 -37.97 52.63 11.80
C GLN A 62 -38.48 52.92 10.38
N ARG A 63 -39.00 51.91 9.67
CA ARG A 63 -40.34 52.00 9.07
C ARG A 63 -40.77 50.67 8.42
N ARG A 64 -41.94 50.19 8.88
CA ARG A 64 -43.15 49.75 8.13
C ARG A 64 -42.95 48.70 7.02
N GLY A 65 -43.72 47.62 6.91
CA GLY A 65 -44.98 47.22 7.54
C GLY A 65 -45.80 46.33 6.59
N LEU A 66 -46.74 45.56 7.15
CA LEU A 66 -47.92 44.92 6.53
C LEU A 66 -47.65 43.83 5.44
N LYS A 67 -48.42 42.73 5.28
CA LYS A 67 -49.86 42.47 5.42
C LYS A 67 -50.16 40.99 5.76
N ARG A 68 -51.28 40.78 6.46
CA ARG A 68 -52.05 39.53 6.62
C ARG A 68 -52.74 39.14 5.29
N SER A 69 -53.09 37.87 5.07
CA SER A 69 -54.48 37.34 5.20
C SER A 69 -54.83 36.14 4.29
N LYS A 70 -55.68 35.23 4.85
CA LYS A 70 -56.68 34.30 4.24
C LYS A 70 -56.13 33.09 3.44
N GLY A 71 -56.55 31.83 3.60
CA GLY A 71 -57.74 31.21 4.19
C GLY A 71 -58.67 30.67 3.09
N SER A 72 -58.83 29.34 2.94
CA SER A 72 -60.07 28.69 2.44
C SER A 72 -60.04 27.15 2.58
N GLN A 73 -61.16 26.60 3.01
CA GLN A 73 -61.51 25.18 3.21
C GLN A 73 -62.27 24.57 2.00
N LYS A 74 -62.49 23.24 2.10
CA LYS A 74 -63.56 22.37 1.54
C LYS A 74 -63.15 21.54 0.32
N ASN A 75 -63.58 20.28 0.12
CA ASN A 75 -64.32 19.27 0.91
C ASN A 75 -64.23 17.92 0.13
N ASN A 76 -64.42 16.81 0.84
CA ASN A 76 -64.51 15.41 0.37
C ASN A 76 -65.56 15.13 -0.73
N LYS A 77 -65.32 14.04 -1.49
CA LYS A 77 -66.36 13.05 -1.82
C LYS A 77 -65.76 11.65 -2.07
N ILE A 78 -66.44 10.67 -1.48
CA ILE A 78 -66.21 9.22 -1.42
C ILE A 78 -66.87 8.54 -2.63
N ILE A 79 -66.27 7.48 -3.18
CA ILE A 79 -66.97 6.31 -3.74
C ILE A 79 -66.15 5.06 -3.42
N ASP A 80 -66.75 4.16 -2.64
CA ASP A 80 -66.35 2.78 -2.38
C ASP A 80 -66.72 1.85 -3.55
N HIS A 81 -65.89 0.84 -3.81
CA HIS A 81 -66.21 -0.48 -4.37
C HIS A 81 -64.88 -1.28 -4.43
N TYR A 82 -64.73 -2.59 -4.20
CA TYR A 82 -65.43 -3.69 -3.54
C TYR A 82 -64.50 -4.92 -3.74
N TYR A 83 -64.07 -5.58 -2.65
CA TYR A 83 -63.46 -6.92 -2.49
C TYR A 83 -62.21 -7.34 -3.30
N ASP A 84 -61.14 -7.76 -2.60
CA ASP A 84 -60.85 -9.19 -2.40
C ASP A 84 -59.84 -9.38 -1.26
N ASP A 85 -60.18 -10.26 -0.31
CA ASP A 85 -59.34 -10.68 0.81
C ASP A 85 -58.39 -11.77 0.31
N THR A 86 -57.11 -11.44 0.13
CA THR A 86 -56.03 -12.43 0.16
C THR A 86 -55.11 -12.07 1.31
N GLU A 87 -55.15 -12.90 2.34
CA GLU A 87 -54.19 -12.98 3.43
C GLU A 87 -52.78 -13.09 2.85
N GLU A 88 -52.08 -11.95 2.73
CA GLU A 88 -50.63 -11.96 2.60
C GLU A 88 -50.09 -12.14 4.02
N GLU A 89 -49.72 -13.39 4.31
CA GLU A 89 -48.89 -13.76 5.46
C GLU A 89 -47.69 -12.80 5.52
N GLU A 90 -47.68 -11.88 6.48
CA GLU A 90 -46.47 -11.19 6.88
C GLU A 90 -45.53 -12.26 7.45
N GLU A 91 -44.67 -12.83 6.60
CA GLU A 91 -43.50 -13.58 7.04
C GLU A 91 -42.68 -12.65 7.93
N GLU A 92 -42.84 -12.78 9.25
CA GLU A 92 -41.90 -12.25 10.22
C GLU A 92 -40.52 -12.82 9.87
N GLU A 93 -39.69 -12.03 9.17
CA GLU A 93 -38.27 -12.34 9.01
C GLU A 93 -37.64 -12.37 10.42
N GLY A 94 -37.63 -13.57 11.01
CA GLY A 94 -36.90 -13.85 12.24
C GLY A 94 -35.45 -13.39 12.11
N PRO A 95 -34.74 -13.21 13.24
CA PRO A 95 -33.40 -12.65 13.20
C PRO A 95 -32.52 -13.55 12.33
N THR A 96 -32.13 -13.04 11.15
CA THR A 96 -31.26 -13.75 10.22
C THR A 96 -29.93 -13.95 10.92
N ILE A 97 -29.77 -15.10 11.57
CA ILE A 97 -28.49 -15.55 12.10
C ILE A 97 -27.61 -15.65 10.86
N SER A 98 -26.72 -14.66 10.71
CA SER A 98 -25.80 -14.56 9.59
C SER A 98 -25.20 -15.94 9.32
N LEU A 99 -25.43 -16.48 8.12
CA LEU A 99 -24.94 -17.79 7.67
C LEU A 99 -23.46 -17.99 8.01
N PHE A 100 -22.67 -16.92 8.05
CA PHE A 100 -21.25 -16.98 8.39
C PHE A 100 -20.93 -17.23 9.88
N LEU A 101 -21.90 -17.08 10.77
CA LEU A 101 -21.75 -17.45 12.19
C LEU A 101 -22.00 -18.95 12.43
N THR A 102 -22.64 -19.64 11.48
CA THR A 102 -22.91 -21.08 11.56
C THR A 102 -21.89 -21.95 10.80
N ILE A 103 -21.05 -21.34 9.95
CA ILE A 103 -19.99 -22.06 9.21
C ILE A 103 -18.91 -22.60 10.19
N PRO A 104 -18.56 -23.90 10.12
CA PRO A 104 -17.44 -24.45 10.87
C PRO A 104 -16.12 -23.73 10.56
N PRO A 105 -15.25 -23.48 11.56
CA PRO A 105 -13.98 -22.76 11.36
C PRO A 105 -13.08 -23.35 10.26
N GLU A 106 -13.14 -24.66 10.04
CA GLU A 106 -12.37 -25.39 9.03
C GLU A 106 -12.82 -25.00 7.61
N ILE A 107 -14.13 -24.96 7.38
CA ILE A 107 -14.70 -24.54 6.09
C ILE A 107 -14.43 -23.05 5.87
N PHE A 108 -14.55 -22.24 6.92
CA PHE A 108 -14.19 -20.82 6.86
C PHE A 108 -12.71 -20.61 6.48
N ALA A 109 -11.80 -21.43 7.01
CA ALA A 109 -10.39 -21.41 6.65
C ALA A 109 -10.16 -21.70 5.16
N VAL A 110 -10.86 -22.72 4.62
CA VAL A 110 -10.79 -23.07 3.20
C VAL A 110 -11.27 -21.90 2.34
N ILE A 111 -12.42 -21.29 2.66
CA ILE A 111 -12.92 -20.11 1.94
C ILE A 111 -11.89 -18.98 1.95
N CYS A 112 -11.29 -18.70 3.12
CA CYS A 112 -10.28 -17.65 3.25
C CYS A 112 -9.01 -17.93 2.43
N ALA A 113 -8.59 -19.18 2.29
CA ALA A 113 -7.41 -19.54 1.50
C ALA A 113 -7.57 -19.21 0.00
N TYR A 114 -8.80 -19.12 -0.51
CA TYR A 114 -9.12 -18.71 -1.89
C TYR A 114 -9.31 -17.19 -2.06
N LEU A 115 -9.09 -16.38 -1.02
CA LEU A 115 -9.18 -14.94 -1.12
C LEU A 115 -7.79 -14.31 -1.25
N PRO A 116 -7.61 -13.25 -2.06
CA PRO A 116 -6.37 -12.49 -2.08
C PRO A 116 -6.18 -11.71 -0.76
N PRO A 117 -4.94 -11.36 -0.38
CA PRO A 117 -4.68 -10.75 0.93
C PRO A 117 -5.44 -9.45 1.19
N ALA A 118 -5.70 -8.64 0.14
CA ALA A 118 -6.47 -7.41 0.26
C ALA A 118 -7.93 -7.66 0.72
N GLU A 119 -8.54 -8.75 0.24
CA GLU A 119 -9.89 -9.15 0.63
C GLU A 119 -9.89 -9.75 2.04
N LEU A 120 -8.85 -10.51 2.42
CA LEU A 120 -8.70 -10.98 3.80
C LEU A 120 -8.58 -9.84 4.81
N PHE A 121 -7.84 -8.78 4.48
CA PHE A 121 -7.81 -7.58 5.30
C PHE A 121 -9.19 -6.94 5.43
N THR A 122 -9.93 -6.84 4.32
CA THR A 122 -11.29 -6.29 4.31
C THR A 122 -12.25 -7.15 5.14
N LEU A 123 -12.23 -8.47 4.95
CA LEU A 123 -13.03 -9.44 5.69
C LEU A 123 -12.76 -9.36 7.19
N SER A 124 -11.50 -9.22 7.59
CA SER A 124 -11.12 -9.09 9.00
C SER A 124 -11.67 -7.84 9.69
N ARG A 125 -12.19 -6.87 8.93
CA ARG A 125 -12.81 -5.63 9.44
C ARG A 125 -14.33 -5.71 9.51
N VAL A 126 -14.94 -6.76 8.95
CA VAL A 126 -16.40 -6.91 8.90
C VAL A 126 -16.98 -7.19 10.29
N CYS A 127 -16.42 -8.14 11.04
CA CYS A 127 -16.90 -8.47 12.38
C CYS A 127 -15.77 -8.92 13.32
N ARG A 128 -16.04 -8.90 14.64
CA ARG A 128 -15.06 -9.28 15.67
C ARG A 128 -14.61 -10.74 15.55
N ARG A 129 -15.49 -11.65 15.12
CA ARG A 129 -15.19 -13.08 14.96
C ARG A 129 -14.16 -13.31 13.85
N PHE A 130 -14.38 -12.74 12.66
CA PHE A 130 -13.42 -12.83 11.56
C PHE A 130 -12.09 -12.18 11.91
N ARG A 131 -12.13 -11.04 12.62
CA ARG A 131 -10.91 -10.44 13.15
C ARG A 131 -10.16 -11.40 14.05
N GLY A 132 -10.82 -11.97 15.06
CA GLY A 132 -10.19 -12.91 15.99
C GLY A 132 -9.58 -14.13 15.29
N PHE A 133 -10.27 -14.65 14.27
CA PHE A 133 -9.78 -15.79 13.49
C PHE A 133 -8.59 -15.44 12.59
N LEU A 134 -8.69 -14.34 11.83
CA LEU A 134 -7.68 -13.96 10.83
C LEU A 134 -6.47 -13.23 11.42
N TRP A 135 -6.56 -12.70 12.65
CA TRP A 135 -5.47 -11.95 13.29
C TRP A 135 -4.66 -12.74 14.31
N SER A 136 -4.95 -14.03 14.48
CA SER A 136 -4.22 -14.89 15.42
C SER A 136 -2.86 -15.29 14.84
N THR A 137 -1.78 -14.59 15.21
CA THR A 137 -0.40 -14.87 14.76
C THR A 137 0.20 -16.16 15.33
N THR A 138 -0.42 -16.75 16.36
CA THR A 138 0.01 -18.01 16.96
C THR A 138 -0.68 -19.24 16.35
N SER A 139 -1.71 -19.04 15.54
CA SER A 139 -2.51 -20.12 14.97
C SER A 139 -1.87 -20.62 13.68
N ALA A 140 -1.52 -21.90 13.64
CA ALA A 140 -0.98 -22.54 12.43
C ALA A 140 -1.96 -22.47 11.24
N VAL A 141 -3.27 -22.51 11.51
CA VAL A 141 -4.30 -22.38 10.48
C VAL A 141 -4.31 -20.98 9.89
N THR A 142 -4.29 -19.95 10.75
CA THR A 142 -4.26 -18.55 10.31
C THR A 142 -3.00 -18.26 9.50
N GLU A 143 -1.85 -18.75 9.97
CA GLU A 143 -0.58 -18.64 9.24
C GLU A 143 -0.65 -19.32 7.87
N SER A 144 -1.27 -20.50 7.78
CA SER A 144 -1.47 -21.22 6.52
C SER A 144 -2.37 -20.44 5.55
N ILE A 145 -3.46 -19.83 6.03
CA ILE A 145 -4.37 -19.03 5.20
C ILE A 145 -3.60 -17.88 4.54
N TRP A 146 -2.86 -17.11 5.35
CA TRP A 146 -2.11 -15.96 4.84
C TRP A 146 -0.98 -16.36 3.91
N ARG A 147 -0.27 -17.46 4.21
CA ARG A 147 0.75 -18.03 3.33
C ARG A 147 0.19 -18.42 1.98
N VAL A 148 -0.87 -19.23 1.96
CA VAL A 148 -1.50 -19.71 0.72
C VAL A 148 -2.06 -18.53 -0.08
N SER A 149 -2.71 -17.58 0.59
CA SER A 149 -3.21 -16.37 -0.04
C SER A 149 -2.09 -15.54 -0.68
N ARG A 150 -0.98 -15.33 0.05
CA ARG A 150 0.19 -14.62 -0.47
C ARG A 150 0.78 -15.31 -1.69
N THR A 151 1.10 -16.59 -1.59
CA THR A 151 1.79 -17.33 -2.66
C THR A 151 0.92 -17.54 -3.89
N THR A 152 -0.40 -17.61 -3.73
CA THR A 152 -1.33 -17.82 -4.84
C THR A 152 -1.65 -16.51 -5.57
N PHE A 153 -1.88 -15.42 -4.85
CA PHE A 153 -2.45 -14.19 -5.44
C PHE A 153 -1.44 -13.06 -5.62
N LEU A 154 -0.33 -13.04 -4.87
CA LEU A 154 0.65 -11.97 -5.00
C LEU A 154 1.81 -12.41 -5.89
N ARG A 155 2.05 -11.64 -6.96
CA ARG A 155 3.31 -11.73 -7.70
C ARG A 155 4.50 -11.20 -6.90
N TYR A 156 4.23 -10.23 -6.03
CA TYR A 156 5.20 -9.59 -5.16
C TYR A 156 4.56 -9.23 -3.81
N PRO A 157 5.27 -9.41 -2.68
CA PRO A 157 6.62 -9.99 -2.57
C PRO A 157 6.62 -11.52 -2.74
N ASN A 158 7.62 -12.05 -3.45
CA ASN A 158 7.78 -13.48 -3.67
C ASN A 158 8.50 -14.16 -2.48
N MET A 159 9.41 -13.44 -1.82
CA MET A 159 10.13 -13.94 -0.66
C MET A 159 9.17 -14.27 0.49
N ALA A 160 9.41 -15.40 1.16
CA ALA A 160 8.73 -15.76 2.40
C ALA A 160 9.02 -14.73 3.51
N PRO A 161 8.19 -14.63 4.56
CA PRO A 161 8.45 -13.75 5.69
C PRO A 161 9.88 -13.95 6.26
N PRO A 162 10.54 -12.88 6.71
CA PRO A 162 11.80 -13.00 7.43
C PRO A 162 11.61 -13.78 8.73
N THR A 163 12.68 -14.40 9.21
CA THR A 163 12.67 -15.16 10.47
C THR A 163 12.12 -14.32 11.61
N GLY A 164 11.15 -14.87 12.34
CA GLY A 164 10.51 -14.21 13.48
C GLY A 164 9.33 -13.30 13.14
N LEU A 165 8.97 -13.15 11.86
CA LEU A 165 7.81 -12.37 11.43
C LEU A 165 6.72 -13.29 10.88
N ALA A 166 5.50 -13.20 11.43
CA ALA A 166 4.36 -13.99 10.95
C ALA A 166 3.87 -13.50 9.57
N GLU A 167 3.22 -14.36 8.80
CA GLU A 167 2.69 -14.03 7.46
C GLU A 167 1.78 -12.81 7.46
N LEU A 168 0.89 -12.71 8.45
CA LEU A 168 0.03 -11.53 8.62
C LEU A 168 0.85 -10.26 8.82
N GLU A 169 1.83 -10.28 9.72
CA GLU A 169 2.64 -9.10 10.04
C GLU A 169 3.50 -8.69 8.83
N TYR A 170 4.03 -9.66 8.11
CA TYR A 170 4.75 -9.46 6.86
C TYR A 170 3.87 -8.80 5.79
N LEU A 171 2.67 -9.34 5.57
CA LEU A 171 1.70 -8.77 4.63
C LEU A 171 1.26 -7.38 5.05
N ARG A 172 1.07 -7.14 6.36
CA ARG A 172 0.80 -5.81 6.89
C ARG A 172 1.94 -4.87 6.59
N LEU A 173 3.19 -5.27 6.79
CA LEU A 173 4.39 -4.46 6.53
C LEU A 173 4.51 -4.05 5.05
N VAL A 174 4.19 -4.95 4.12
CA VAL A 174 4.38 -4.73 2.67
C VAL A 174 3.14 -4.17 1.95
N MET A 175 1.93 -4.46 2.42
CA MET A 175 0.68 -4.11 1.71
C MET A 175 -0.13 -2.99 2.36
N GLU A 176 -0.13 -2.84 3.69
CA GLU A 176 -0.92 -1.78 4.31
C GLU A 176 -0.41 -0.41 3.88
N LYS A 177 -1.33 0.56 3.83
CA LYS A 177 -1.02 1.96 3.57
C LYS A 177 -0.73 2.67 4.89
N GLY A 178 -0.03 3.80 4.80
CA GLY A 178 0.23 4.65 5.96
C GLY A 178 1.48 4.25 6.75
N CYS A 179 2.03 5.24 7.45
CA CYS A 179 3.09 5.06 8.42
C CYS A 179 2.55 4.33 9.67
N MET A 180 3.28 3.34 10.18
CA MET A 180 2.91 2.59 11.39
C MET A 180 2.82 3.43 12.69
N PHE A 181 3.21 4.71 12.65
CA PHE A 181 3.24 5.59 13.82
C PHE A 181 2.38 6.85 13.68
N CYS A 182 2.19 7.36 12.46
CA CYS A 182 1.53 8.65 12.23
C CYS A 182 0.51 8.64 11.10
N ASP A 183 0.26 7.48 10.49
CA ASP A 183 -0.75 7.23 9.46
C ASP A 183 -0.60 8.00 8.15
N LYS A 184 0.43 8.85 8.03
CA LYS A 184 0.76 9.54 6.78
C LYS A 184 0.97 8.53 5.66
N GLU A 185 0.32 8.71 4.51
CA GLU A 185 0.40 7.80 3.37
C GLU A 185 1.57 8.09 2.41
N ASP A 186 2.11 9.31 2.45
CA ASP A 186 3.17 9.74 1.54
C ASP A 186 4.58 9.62 2.13
N GLY A 187 5.55 9.30 1.25
CA GLY A 187 6.98 9.26 1.61
C GLY A 187 7.32 8.13 2.57
N LEU A 188 6.67 6.97 2.38
CA LEU A 188 6.85 5.78 3.21
C LEU A 188 8.00 4.92 2.68
N THR A 189 8.76 4.35 3.60
CA THR A 189 9.81 3.37 3.29
C THR A 189 9.70 2.22 4.28
N ILE A 190 9.92 1.00 3.77
CA ILE A 190 10.09 -0.18 4.59
C ILE A 190 11.58 -0.27 4.94
N TYR A 191 11.89 -0.16 6.21
CA TYR A 191 13.23 -0.34 6.76
C TYR A 191 13.33 -1.78 7.25
N TRP A 192 13.86 -2.67 6.39
CA TRP A 192 13.93 -4.11 6.65
C TRP A 192 14.82 -4.45 7.85
N GLU A 193 15.83 -3.62 8.10
CA GLU A 193 16.73 -3.71 9.25
C GLU A 193 15.99 -3.55 10.59
N PHE A 194 14.79 -2.96 10.57
CA PHE A 194 13.94 -2.81 11.74
C PHE A 194 12.56 -3.45 11.56
N GLN A 195 12.28 -4.04 10.39
CA GLN A 195 10.96 -4.56 9.98
C GLN A 195 9.82 -3.55 10.19
N ILE A 196 10.05 -2.27 9.85
CA ILE A 196 9.10 -1.16 10.08
C ILE A 196 8.83 -0.40 8.79
N ARG A 197 7.55 -0.05 8.55
CA ARG A 197 7.14 0.91 7.52
C ARG A 197 6.83 2.26 8.12
N CYS A 198 7.66 3.27 7.85
CA CYS A 198 7.41 4.61 8.36
C CYS A 198 7.94 5.71 7.44
N CYS A 199 7.53 6.94 7.73
CA CYS A 199 8.12 8.12 7.11
C CYS A 199 9.45 8.48 7.79
N THR A 200 10.30 9.23 7.09
CA THR A 200 11.61 9.68 7.59
C THR A 200 11.52 10.39 8.95
N GLY A 201 10.51 11.24 9.13
CA GLY A 201 10.30 11.97 10.39
C GLY A 201 9.92 11.08 11.57
N CYS A 202 9.26 9.94 11.34
CA CYS A 202 9.00 8.96 12.40
C CYS A 202 10.25 8.11 12.67
N LEU A 203 10.97 7.70 11.62
CA LEU A 203 12.22 6.96 11.78
C LEU A 203 13.22 7.72 12.67
N GLU A 204 13.38 9.02 12.46
CA GLU A 204 14.31 9.85 13.24
C GLU A 204 13.94 9.96 14.72
N LYS A 205 12.66 9.87 15.07
CA LYS A 205 12.19 9.91 16.46
C LYS A 205 12.47 8.61 17.22
N ILE A 206 12.39 7.49 16.52
CA ILE A 206 12.52 6.15 17.12
C ILE A 206 13.94 5.59 17.04
N THR A 207 14.84 6.21 16.27
CA THR A 207 16.22 5.76 16.11
C THR A 207 17.21 6.63 16.88
N ILE A 208 18.42 6.11 17.10
CA ILE A 208 19.57 6.83 17.62
C ILE A 208 20.76 6.58 16.69
N ARG A 209 21.59 7.60 16.50
CA ARG A 209 22.81 7.51 15.68
C ARG A 209 23.97 6.98 16.51
N ASP A 210 24.90 6.31 15.86
CA ASP A 210 26.08 5.69 16.49
C ASP A 210 26.84 6.63 17.44
N TYR A 211 27.17 7.84 17.00
CA TYR A 211 27.89 8.83 17.81
C TYR A 211 27.13 9.31 19.05
N HIS A 212 25.80 9.14 19.11
CA HIS A 212 25.00 9.39 20.31
C HIS A 212 24.77 8.13 21.15
N LEU A 213 24.91 6.94 20.56
CA LEU A 213 24.63 5.67 21.20
C LEU A 213 25.58 5.41 22.36
N SER A 214 26.90 5.55 22.15
CA SER A 214 27.90 5.31 23.21
C SER A 214 27.63 6.15 24.45
N SER A 215 27.30 7.44 24.29
CA SER A 215 26.95 8.33 25.42
C SER A 215 25.61 7.97 26.07
N LYS A 216 24.65 7.41 25.32
CA LYS A 216 23.39 6.91 25.90
C LYS A 216 23.63 5.64 26.73
N LEU A 217 24.39 4.69 26.21
CA LEU A 217 24.73 3.45 26.91
C LEU A 217 25.48 3.73 28.23
N LYS A 218 26.47 4.64 28.21
CA LYS A 218 27.18 5.08 29.42
C LYS A 218 26.22 5.65 30.48
N ARG A 219 25.28 6.52 30.08
CA ARG A 219 24.28 7.11 31.01
C ARG A 219 23.31 6.07 31.58
N MET A 220 23.02 5.02 30.82
CA MET A 220 22.15 3.92 31.27
C MET A 220 22.91 2.85 32.07
N ASN A 221 24.23 3.00 32.26
CA ASN A 221 25.12 1.99 32.83
C ASN A 221 25.05 0.64 32.09
N VAL A 222 24.97 0.70 30.75
CA VAL A 222 24.88 -0.46 29.87
C VAL A 222 26.25 -0.72 29.21
N PRO A 223 26.75 -1.96 29.18
CA PRO A 223 28.01 -2.32 28.52
C PRO A 223 28.03 -1.92 27.03
N GLN A 224 29.17 -1.49 26.51
CA GLN A 224 29.27 -1.08 25.09
C GLN A 224 29.14 -2.26 24.12
N ASP A 225 29.50 -3.47 24.55
CA ASP A 225 29.53 -4.66 23.69
C ASP A 225 28.13 -5.05 23.16
N ILE A 226 27.05 -4.57 23.80
CA ILE A 226 25.70 -4.81 23.30
C ILE A 226 25.47 -4.20 21.91
N ILE A 227 26.30 -3.24 21.47
CA ILE A 227 26.22 -2.63 20.15
C ILE A 227 26.31 -3.69 19.05
N PHE A 228 27.10 -4.76 19.26
CA PHE A 228 27.23 -5.86 18.31
C PHE A 228 25.97 -6.74 18.23
N GLY A 229 25.10 -6.68 19.23
CA GLY A 229 23.81 -7.36 19.24
C GLY A 229 22.65 -6.53 18.68
N LEU A 230 22.89 -5.30 18.22
CA LEU A 230 21.84 -4.41 17.73
C LEU A 230 21.75 -4.42 16.19
N PRO A 231 20.55 -4.63 15.61
CA PRO A 231 20.30 -4.32 14.21
C PRO A 231 20.58 -2.84 13.92
N TYR A 232 21.13 -2.55 12.74
CA TYR A 232 21.41 -1.19 12.31
C TYR A 232 21.11 -0.96 10.84
N LEU A 233 20.67 0.26 10.52
CA LEU A 233 20.59 0.76 9.16
C LEU A 233 21.83 1.62 8.86
N LEU A 234 22.42 1.43 7.68
CA LEU A 234 23.49 2.30 7.17
C LEU A 234 22.86 3.49 6.44
N ARG A 235 23.12 4.72 6.91
CA ARG A 235 22.76 5.93 6.15
C ARG A 235 23.96 6.38 5.33
N CYS A 236 23.91 6.12 4.02
CA CYS A 236 24.87 6.67 3.07
C CYS A 236 24.31 7.98 2.49
N ASN A 237 24.42 9.08 3.23
CA ASN A 237 23.98 10.39 2.70
C ASN A 237 25.13 11.22 2.14
N THR A 238 26.39 10.94 2.50
CA THR A 238 27.63 11.51 1.92
C THR A 238 28.85 10.76 2.49
N PRO A 239 30.02 10.72 1.82
CA PRO A 239 31.25 10.08 2.31
C PRO A 239 31.74 10.54 3.70
N LYS A 240 31.25 11.68 4.20
CA LYS A 240 31.65 12.25 5.50
C LYS A 240 30.80 11.79 6.69
N TYR A 241 29.65 11.16 6.46
CA TYR A 241 28.68 10.84 7.52
C TYR A 241 28.05 9.47 7.31
N ASP A 242 28.86 8.47 6.99
CA ASP A 242 28.46 7.07 7.07
C ASP A 242 28.24 6.71 8.55
N GLY A 243 26.99 6.81 8.98
CA GLY A 243 26.58 6.54 10.34
C GLY A 243 25.64 5.35 10.39
N LYS A 244 25.93 4.41 11.29
CA LYS A 244 24.94 3.42 11.73
C LYS A 244 23.85 4.14 12.52
N ILE A 245 22.60 3.78 12.25
CA ILE A 245 21.47 4.15 13.11
C ILE A 245 20.87 2.88 13.71
N PHE A 246 20.42 2.98 14.94
CA PHE A 246 19.91 1.87 15.74
C PHE A 246 18.52 2.19 16.25
N LEU A 247 17.67 1.20 16.42
CA LEU A 247 16.35 1.38 17.00
C LEU A 247 16.47 1.56 18.52
N GLN A 248 15.82 2.59 19.08
CA GLN A 248 15.96 2.87 20.51
C GLN A 248 15.31 1.80 21.39
N SER A 249 14.25 1.13 20.92
CA SER A 249 13.58 0.05 21.65
C SER A 249 14.43 -1.21 21.74
N ASP A 250 15.34 -1.46 20.79
CA ASP A 250 16.19 -2.64 20.80
C ASP A 250 17.28 -2.57 21.86
N ILE A 251 17.70 -1.37 22.28
CA ILE A 251 18.75 -1.18 23.29
C ILE A 251 18.39 -1.90 24.58
N GLN A 252 17.17 -1.68 25.09
CA GLN A 252 16.72 -2.27 26.34
C GLN A 252 16.56 -3.79 26.20
N ARG A 253 15.94 -4.24 25.10
CA ARG A 253 15.74 -5.66 24.82
C ARG A 253 17.05 -6.44 24.75
N VAL A 254 18.01 -5.94 23.97
CA VAL A 254 19.32 -6.58 23.80
C VAL A 254 20.14 -6.52 25.08
N HIS A 255 20.00 -5.45 25.87
CA HIS A 255 20.62 -5.36 27.20
C HIS A 255 20.07 -6.44 28.16
N GLU A 256 18.75 -6.65 28.19
CA GLU A 256 18.14 -7.69 29.01
C GLU A 256 18.61 -9.09 28.59
N GLU A 257 18.68 -9.38 27.29
CA GLU A 257 19.27 -10.63 26.76
C GLU A 257 20.74 -10.79 27.19
N TYR A 258 21.54 -9.72 27.09
CA TYR A 258 22.94 -9.70 27.48
C TYR A 258 23.10 -9.99 28.97
N LEU A 259 22.28 -9.41 29.85
CA LEU A 259 22.39 -9.60 31.31
C LEU A 259 22.18 -11.05 31.75
N VAL A 260 21.26 -11.77 31.11
CA VAL A 260 20.95 -13.18 31.43
C VAL A 260 21.98 -14.15 30.85
N ALA A 261 22.80 -13.73 29.87
CA ALA A 261 23.79 -14.60 29.26
C ALA A 261 24.86 -15.05 30.27
N PRO A 262 25.16 -16.37 30.38
CA PRO A 262 26.16 -16.87 31.32
C PRO A 262 27.58 -16.49 30.91
N ASP A 263 27.86 -16.51 29.61
CA ASP A 263 29.13 -16.09 29.00
C ASP A 263 28.86 -14.90 28.08
N LYS A 264 29.39 -13.74 28.45
CA LYS A 264 29.14 -12.49 27.72
C LYS A 264 29.88 -12.46 26.38
N GLU A 265 31.10 -12.97 26.34
CA GLU A 265 31.95 -12.90 25.14
C GLU A 265 31.44 -13.86 24.06
N ALA A 266 31.09 -15.08 24.46
CA ALA A 266 30.45 -16.05 23.57
C ALA A 266 29.09 -15.53 23.08
N TRP A 267 28.28 -14.94 23.97
CA TRP A 267 27.00 -14.34 23.59
C TRP A 267 27.17 -13.21 22.58
N VAL A 268 28.12 -12.29 22.78
CA VAL A 268 28.39 -11.19 21.84
C VAL A 268 28.77 -11.73 20.47
N THR A 269 29.66 -12.72 20.44
CA THR A 269 30.14 -13.33 19.19
C THR A 269 28.99 -14.00 18.43
N GLN A 270 28.20 -14.82 19.12
CA GLN A 270 27.04 -15.49 18.52
C GLN A 270 26.00 -14.48 18.05
N LYS A 271 25.63 -13.52 18.90
CA LYS A 271 24.60 -12.52 18.59
C LYS A 271 25.01 -11.64 17.42
N ASN A 272 26.28 -11.24 17.35
CA ASN A 272 26.80 -10.49 16.21
C ASN A 272 26.65 -11.27 14.90
N ALA A 273 26.97 -12.57 14.89
CA ALA A 273 26.79 -13.40 13.71
C ALA A 273 25.29 -13.50 13.30
N GLU A 274 24.39 -13.67 14.26
CA GLU A 274 22.94 -13.67 14.01
C GLU A 274 22.46 -12.34 13.41
N ILE A 275 22.90 -11.21 13.96
CA ILE A 275 22.56 -9.88 13.48
C ILE A 275 23.12 -9.62 12.09
N LEU A 276 24.35 -10.04 11.80
CA LEU A 276 24.94 -9.88 10.47
C LEU A 276 24.17 -10.69 9.41
N ALA A 277 23.77 -11.92 9.73
CA ALA A 277 22.93 -12.73 8.85
C ALA A 277 21.56 -12.08 8.63
N PHE A 278 20.95 -11.56 9.70
CA PHE A 278 19.69 -10.80 9.62
C PHE A 278 19.80 -9.55 8.74
N LEU A 279 20.87 -8.78 8.88
CA LEU A 279 21.11 -7.58 8.07
C LEU A 279 21.40 -7.90 6.60
N GLN A 280 21.99 -9.07 6.31
CA GLN A 280 22.16 -9.55 4.95
C GLN A 280 20.80 -9.86 4.30
N ASP A 281 19.93 -10.62 4.98
CA ASP A 281 18.56 -10.89 4.51
C ASP A 281 17.76 -9.59 4.32
N ALA A 282 17.86 -8.65 5.27
CA ALA A 282 17.23 -7.33 5.14
C ALA A 282 17.70 -6.56 3.89
N ARG A 283 19.00 -6.63 3.57
CA ARG A 283 19.57 -6.00 2.36
C ARG A 283 19.05 -6.65 1.08
N GLU A 284 18.94 -7.97 1.04
CA GLU A 284 18.39 -8.70 -0.10
C GLU A 284 16.92 -8.32 -0.33
N ARG A 285 16.12 -8.25 0.74
CA ARG A 285 14.72 -7.80 0.68
C ARG A 285 14.56 -6.36 0.26
N ALA A 286 15.48 -5.47 0.67
CA ALA A 286 15.47 -4.08 0.20
C ALA A 286 15.68 -4.00 -1.32
N LYS A 287 16.60 -4.81 -1.87
CA LYS A 287 16.82 -4.92 -3.32
C LYS A 287 15.60 -5.50 -4.04
N ASP A 288 15.00 -6.57 -3.50
CA ASP A 288 13.78 -7.18 -4.04
C ASP A 288 12.62 -6.16 -4.05
N THR A 289 12.38 -5.48 -2.94
CA THR A 289 11.36 -4.43 -2.81
C THR A 289 11.54 -3.33 -3.87
N GLN A 290 12.78 -2.84 -4.02
CA GLN A 290 13.08 -1.81 -5.02
C GLN A 290 12.87 -2.30 -6.45
N THR A 291 13.27 -3.54 -6.74
CA THR A 291 13.10 -4.16 -8.06
C THR A 291 11.62 -4.35 -8.38
N ASN A 292 10.85 -4.88 -7.44
CA ASN A 292 9.42 -5.11 -7.58
C ASN A 292 8.65 -3.80 -7.77
N GLN A 293 9.04 -2.74 -7.04
CA GLN A 293 8.46 -1.41 -7.24
C GLN A 293 8.71 -0.89 -8.67
N LYS A 294 9.92 -1.07 -9.23
CA LYS A 294 10.23 -0.69 -10.62
C LYS A 294 9.39 -1.50 -11.62
N ILE A 295 9.25 -2.81 -11.41
CA ILE A 295 8.45 -3.68 -12.27
C ILE A 295 6.97 -3.27 -12.25
N LEU A 296 6.39 -3.04 -11.07
CA LEU A 296 5.00 -2.58 -10.94
C LEU A 296 4.77 -1.24 -11.64
N ILE A 297 5.71 -0.29 -11.50
CA ILE A 297 5.68 0.99 -12.22
C ILE A 297 5.70 0.77 -13.74
N MET A 298 6.53 -0.15 -14.24
CA MET A 298 6.64 -0.47 -15.66
C MET A 298 5.36 -1.13 -16.19
N ILE A 299 4.77 -2.07 -15.45
CA ILE A 299 3.51 -2.72 -15.80
C ILE A 299 2.38 -1.67 -15.89
N GLU A 300 2.28 -0.78 -14.92
CA GLU A 300 1.24 0.25 -14.89
C GLU A 300 1.40 1.26 -16.04
N ARG A 301 2.63 1.67 -16.35
CA ARG A 301 2.93 2.47 -17.55
C ARG A 301 2.49 1.76 -18.84
N GLY A 302 2.76 0.46 -18.96
CA GLY A 302 2.34 -0.35 -20.10
C GLY A 302 0.82 -0.44 -20.24
N ARG A 303 0.09 -0.67 -19.13
CA ARG A 303 -1.39 -0.66 -19.11
C ARG A 303 -1.95 0.69 -19.55
N ARG A 304 -1.40 1.77 -18.99
CA ARG A 304 -1.79 3.15 -19.31
C ARG A 304 -1.59 3.49 -20.78
N TYR A 305 -0.44 3.12 -21.35
CA TYR A 305 -0.16 3.30 -22.76
C TYR A 305 -1.21 2.61 -23.64
N LYS A 306 -1.59 1.37 -23.31
CA LYS A 306 -2.63 0.63 -24.04
C LYS A 306 -3.99 1.36 -24.01
N ILE A 307 -4.42 1.84 -22.84
CA ILE A 307 -5.69 2.56 -22.68
C ILE A 307 -5.66 3.87 -23.48
N ILE A 308 -4.61 4.68 -23.31
CA ILE A 308 -4.47 5.96 -24.02
C ILE A 308 -4.44 5.73 -25.55
N SER A 309 -3.69 4.74 -26.02
CA SER A 309 -3.61 4.39 -27.43
C SER A 309 -4.97 3.96 -28.00
N ALA A 310 -5.75 3.18 -27.25
CA ALA A 310 -7.10 2.78 -27.66
C ALA A 310 -8.02 4.00 -27.81
N LYS A 311 -8.05 4.90 -26.82
CA LYS A 311 -8.86 6.12 -26.88
C LYS A 311 -8.44 7.08 -27.99
N ILE A 312 -7.15 7.15 -28.31
CA ILE A 312 -6.67 7.94 -29.46
C ILE A 312 -7.14 7.33 -30.78
N LYS A 313 -7.14 5.99 -30.91
CA LYS A 313 -7.70 5.33 -32.08
C LYS A 313 -9.20 5.64 -32.22
N GLU A 314 -9.93 5.72 -31.12
CA GLU A 314 -11.34 6.14 -31.12
C GLU A 314 -11.49 7.60 -31.56
N LEU A 315 -10.74 8.54 -30.98
CA LEU A 315 -10.75 9.95 -31.44
C LEU A 315 -10.39 10.08 -32.92
N ALA A 316 -9.36 9.38 -33.39
CA ALA A 316 -8.96 9.40 -34.80
C ALA A 316 -10.06 8.84 -35.71
N LYS A 317 -10.83 7.86 -35.22
CA LYS A 317 -11.99 7.28 -35.91
C LYS A 317 -13.20 8.21 -35.90
N GLU A 318 -13.42 9.00 -34.84
CA GLU A 318 -14.47 10.02 -34.76
C GLU A 318 -14.13 11.23 -35.63
N LEU A 319 -12.85 11.58 -35.70
CA LEU A 319 -12.30 12.61 -36.60
C LEU A 319 -12.29 12.20 -38.08
N ARG A 320 -13.03 11.15 -38.48
CA ARG A 320 -13.12 10.60 -39.85
C ARG A 320 -13.71 11.53 -40.92
N ASN A 321 -13.97 12.80 -40.58
CA ASN A 321 -14.17 13.87 -41.56
C ASN A 321 -12.86 14.57 -41.96
N SER A 322 -11.70 14.22 -41.36
CA SER A 322 -10.38 14.77 -41.70
C SER A 322 -9.50 13.69 -42.34
N LYS A 323 -8.85 14.02 -43.46
CA LYS A 323 -7.96 13.16 -44.28
C LYS A 323 -6.68 12.66 -43.56
N THR A 324 -6.66 12.64 -42.22
CA THR A 324 -5.47 12.36 -41.42
C THR A 324 -5.50 10.92 -40.92
N SER A 325 -4.44 10.14 -41.18
CA SER A 325 -4.39 8.74 -40.72
C SER A 325 -4.17 8.63 -39.22
N ILE A 326 -4.43 7.43 -38.67
CA ILE A 326 -4.12 7.10 -37.27
C ILE A 326 -2.62 7.31 -36.98
N GLY A 327 -1.75 6.97 -37.93
CA GLY A 327 -0.30 7.15 -37.81
C GLY A 327 0.10 8.61 -37.70
N GLN A 328 -0.47 9.47 -38.54
CA GLN A 328 -0.24 10.92 -38.52
C GLN A 328 -0.80 11.56 -37.24
N THR A 329 -1.95 11.09 -36.76
CA THR A 329 -2.54 11.53 -35.49
C THR A 329 -1.64 11.17 -34.30
N GLU A 330 -1.12 9.94 -34.25
CA GLU A 330 -0.18 9.51 -33.22
C GLU A 330 1.13 10.32 -33.26
N TYR A 331 1.64 10.62 -34.46
CA TYR A 331 2.82 11.45 -34.68
C TYR A 331 2.65 12.89 -34.15
N LEU A 332 1.50 13.51 -34.44
CA LEU A 332 1.17 14.86 -33.95
C LEU A 332 1.02 14.88 -32.43
N LEU A 333 0.39 13.86 -31.84
CA LEU A 333 0.22 13.75 -30.39
C LEU A 333 1.56 13.58 -29.67
N LYS A 334 2.50 12.80 -30.22
CA LYS A 334 3.87 12.71 -29.67
C LYS A 334 4.58 14.05 -29.60
N ARG A 335 4.22 15.04 -30.44
CA ARG A 335 4.76 16.40 -30.35
C ARG A 335 4.09 17.27 -29.28
N CYS A 336 2.89 16.94 -28.83
CA CYS A 336 2.15 17.68 -27.80
C CYS A 336 2.76 17.43 -26.39
N PRO A 337 3.23 18.46 -25.67
CA PRO A 337 3.82 18.31 -24.33
C PRO A 337 2.87 17.67 -23.31
N SER A 338 1.57 17.95 -23.40
CA SER A 338 0.60 17.37 -22.47
C SER A 338 0.40 15.88 -22.71
N TYR A 339 0.47 15.42 -23.96
CA TYR A 339 0.45 13.99 -24.26
C TYR A 339 1.67 13.26 -23.66
N ARG A 340 2.89 13.75 -23.93
CA ARG A 340 4.13 13.12 -23.40
C ARG A 340 4.10 12.97 -21.89
N ARG A 341 3.75 14.06 -21.19
CA ARG A 341 3.66 14.06 -19.73
C ARG A 341 2.64 13.06 -19.21
N VAL A 342 1.49 12.93 -19.87
CA VAL A 342 0.40 12.07 -19.40
C VAL A 342 0.71 10.59 -19.62
N VAL A 343 1.44 10.20 -20.67
CA VAL A 343 1.79 8.80 -20.95
C VAL A 343 2.74 8.23 -19.88
N ASP A 344 3.66 9.02 -19.36
CA ASP A 344 4.71 8.54 -18.44
C ASP A 344 4.31 8.47 -16.96
N VAL A 345 3.13 9.00 -16.59
CA VAL A 345 2.64 8.99 -15.21
C VAL A 345 2.27 7.58 -14.77
N PRO A 346 2.88 7.03 -13.70
CA PRO A 346 2.57 5.69 -13.20
C PRO A 346 1.33 5.70 -12.29
N LYS A 347 0.20 6.11 -12.83
CA LYS A 347 -1.10 6.10 -12.13
C LYS A 347 -2.18 5.57 -13.08
N PRO A 348 -3.27 5.00 -12.54
CA PRO A 348 -4.42 4.59 -13.36
C PRO A 348 -4.92 5.75 -14.23
N PHE A 349 -5.21 5.47 -15.50
CA PHE A 349 -5.77 6.45 -16.41
C PHE A 349 -7.28 6.45 -16.32
N THR A 350 -7.85 7.55 -15.82
CA THR A 350 -9.28 7.71 -15.54
C THR A 350 -9.96 8.56 -16.62
N GLU A 351 -11.29 8.48 -16.68
CA GLU A 351 -12.10 9.33 -17.57
C GLU A 351 -11.86 10.82 -17.32
N ARG A 352 -11.73 11.22 -16.05
CA ARG A 352 -11.42 12.61 -15.69
C ARG A 352 -10.07 13.06 -16.25
N SER A 353 -9.05 12.20 -16.15
CA SER A 353 -7.73 12.51 -16.72
C SER A 353 -7.72 12.52 -18.25
N TRP A 354 -8.57 11.70 -18.89
CA TRP A 354 -8.78 11.75 -20.33
C TRP A 354 -9.40 13.09 -20.74
N ASN A 355 -10.51 13.50 -20.12
CA ASN A 355 -11.17 14.76 -20.42
C ASN A 355 -10.24 15.98 -20.20
N ALA A 356 -9.43 15.94 -19.15
CA ALA A 356 -8.42 16.97 -18.90
C ALA A 356 -7.30 16.99 -19.95
N LEU A 357 -6.91 15.82 -20.47
CA LEU A 357 -5.94 15.71 -21.58
C LEU A 357 -6.55 16.26 -22.87
N VAL A 358 -7.78 15.84 -23.23
CA VAL A 358 -8.47 16.28 -24.45
C VAL A 358 -8.53 17.80 -24.54
N LYS A 359 -8.96 18.48 -23.46
CA LYS A 359 -8.99 19.96 -23.39
C LYS A 359 -7.63 20.61 -23.67
N LYS A 360 -6.53 19.99 -23.24
CA LYS A 360 -5.18 20.50 -23.52
C LYS A 360 -4.77 20.21 -24.96
N LEU A 361 -5.15 19.04 -25.48
CA LEU A 361 -4.86 18.65 -26.86
C LEU A 361 -5.61 19.51 -27.87
N GLU A 362 -6.82 19.97 -27.58
CA GLU A 362 -7.56 20.91 -28.44
C GLU A 362 -6.76 22.20 -28.72
N VAL A 363 -5.97 22.66 -27.73
CA VAL A 363 -5.10 23.84 -27.86
C VAL A 363 -3.76 23.49 -28.50
N GLU A 364 -3.18 22.34 -28.15
CA GLU A 364 -1.84 21.95 -28.60
C GLU A 364 -1.80 21.38 -30.04
N LEU A 365 -2.87 20.68 -30.47
CA LEU A 365 -2.94 20.01 -31.78
C LEU A 365 -2.85 20.97 -32.98
N PRO A 366 -3.53 22.14 -33.01
CA PRO A 366 -3.38 23.09 -34.11
C PRO A 366 -1.93 23.56 -34.28
N ASN A 367 -1.26 23.90 -33.18
CA ASN A 367 0.15 24.32 -33.19
C ASN A 367 1.06 23.18 -33.66
N ALA A 368 0.83 21.95 -33.16
CA ALA A 368 1.58 20.77 -33.59
C ALA A 368 1.41 20.48 -35.09
N ARG A 369 0.19 20.67 -35.63
CA ARG A 369 -0.10 20.53 -37.07
C ARG A 369 0.65 21.58 -37.87
N GLN A 370 0.63 22.84 -37.45
CA GLN A 370 1.30 23.93 -38.15
C GLN A 370 2.81 23.72 -38.20
N LEU A 371 3.42 23.33 -37.07
CA LEU A 371 4.85 22.99 -36.98
C LEU A 371 5.24 21.74 -37.78
N SER A 372 4.28 20.89 -38.13
CA SER A 372 4.53 19.64 -38.87
C SER A 372 4.10 19.71 -40.33
N ARG A 373 3.62 20.87 -40.83
CA ARG A 373 3.29 21.05 -42.26
C ARG A 373 4.56 20.86 -43.10
N GLY A 374 4.49 19.95 -44.07
CA GLY A 374 5.62 19.59 -44.94
C GLY A 374 6.63 18.58 -44.34
N ILE A 375 6.45 18.18 -43.07
CA ILE A 375 7.32 17.21 -42.35
C ILE A 375 6.51 16.00 -41.84
N LEU A 376 5.18 16.02 -42.04
CA LEU A 376 4.30 14.92 -41.69
C LEU A 376 4.61 13.73 -42.60
N PRO A 377 5.08 12.60 -42.04
CA PRO A 377 5.40 11.46 -42.88
C PRO A 377 4.15 10.96 -43.59
N SER A 378 4.35 10.52 -44.84
CA SER A 378 3.31 9.87 -45.63
C SER A 378 2.81 8.62 -44.90
N ASN A 379 1.61 8.15 -45.26
CA ASN A 379 1.10 6.92 -44.64
C ASN A 379 2.00 5.72 -44.91
N ASP A 380 2.68 5.70 -46.06
CA ASP A 380 3.61 4.64 -46.47
C ASP A 380 4.91 4.71 -45.66
N GLU A 381 5.46 5.90 -45.44
CA GLU A 381 6.64 6.10 -44.58
C GLU A 381 6.36 5.67 -43.13
N ILE A 382 5.16 5.98 -42.59
CA ILE A 382 4.77 5.53 -41.25
C ILE A 382 4.62 4.01 -41.18
N TRP A 383 4.12 3.39 -42.26
CA TRP A 383 3.96 1.94 -42.34
C TRP A 383 5.32 1.23 -42.37
N GLU A 384 6.26 1.73 -43.16
CA GLU A 384 7.62 1.20 -43.29
C GLU A 384 8.37 1.26 -41.95
N ILE A 385 8.35 2.41 -41.27
CA ILE A 385 8.92 2.57 -39.92
C ILE A 385 8.29 1.60 -38.92
N ARG A 386 6.97 1.37 -39.00
CA ARG A 386 6.28 0.42 -38.13
C ARG A 386 6.71 -1.02 -38.40
N GLU A 387 6.93 -1.39 -39.66
CA GLU A 387 7.36 -2.73 -40.02
C GLU A 387 8.81 -2.99 -39.58
N GLU A 388 9.70 -2.01 -39.77
CA GLU A 388 11.07 -2.11 -39.30
C GLU A 388 11.15 -2.28 -37.77
N LEU A 389 10.33 -1.52 -37.02
CA LEU A 389 10.24 -1.66 -35.57
C LEU A 389 9.67 -3.02 -35.15
N ARG A 390 8.64 -3.53 -35.85
CA ARG A 390 8.09 -4.87 -35.60
C ARG A 390 9.18 -5.93 -35.78
N GLU A 391 9.95 -5.84 -36.84
CA GLU A 391 11.03 -6.77 -37.13
C GLU A 391 12.17 -6.68 -36.11
N ARG A 392 12.50 -5.46 -35.66
CA ARG A 392 13.47 -5.26 -34.58
C ARG A 392 13.00 -5.87 -33.26
N VAL A 393 11.72 -5.75 -32.92
CA VAL A 393 11.14 -6.41 -31.74
C VAL A 393 11.19 -7.94 -31.89
N ARG A 394 10.82 -8.50 -33.05
CA ARG A 394 10.94 -9.94 -33.31
C ARG A 394 12.37 -10.44 -33.10
N ARG A 395 13.36 -9.73 -33.66
CA ARG A 395 14.79 -10.07 -33.48
C ARG A 395 15.24 -10.01 -32.03
N LEU A 396 14.79 -9.01 -31.26
CA LEU A 396 15.10 -8.92 -29.83
C LEU A 396 14.43 -10.06 -29.03
N GLN A 397 13.21 -10.44 -29.39
CA GLN A 397 12.51 -11.56 -28.77
C GLN A 397 13.19 -12.90 -29.07
N ALA A 398 13.63 -13.12 -30.32
CA ALA A 398 14.39 -14.30 -30.71
C ALA A 398 15.71 -14.41 -29.94
N ARG A 399 16.49 -13.32 -29.88
CA ARG A 399 17.73 -13.26 -29.08
C ARG A 399 17.49 -13.53 -27.59
N LEU A 400 16.38 -13.03 -27.05
CA LEU A 400 16.04 -13.29 -25.65
C LEU A 400 15.73 -14.79 -25.46
N ALA A 401 14.99 -15.41 -26.37
CA ALA A 401 14.70 -16.85 -26.33
C ALA A 401 15.98 -17.70 -26.40
N GLU A 402 16.91 -17.36 -27.30
CA GLU A 402 18.22 -18.04 -27.41
C GLU A 402 19.03 -17.97 -26.11
N THR A 403 19.04 -16.81 -25.42
CA THR A 403 19.73 -16.67 -24.12
C THR A 403 19.09 -17.45 -22.97
N PHE A 404 17.81 -17.84 -23.11
CA PHE A 404 17.13 -18.70 -22.14
C PHE A 404 17.40 -20.19 -22.39
N ASP A 405 17.62 -20.60 -23.64
CA ASP A 405 17.96 -21.99 -23.99
C ASP A 405 19.44 -22.33 -23.72
N GLU A 406 20.37 -21.36 -23.71
CA GLU A 406 21.79 -21.61 -23.37
C GLU A 406 22.07 -21.74 -21.86
N ASN A 407 21.10 -21.45 -20.99
CA ASN A 407 21.25 -21.48 -19.53
C ASN A 407 20.50 -22.65 -18.85
N TYR A 408 20.03 -23.64 -19.62
CA TYR A 408 19.36 -24.85 -19.12
C TYR A 408 20.06 -26.13 -19.53
#